data_AF-A0A2M9ZC97-F1
#
_entry.id   AF-A0A2M9ZC97-F1
#
_cell.length_a   1.000
_cell.length_b   1.000
_cell.length_c   1.000
_cell.angle_alpha   90.00
_cell.angle_beta   90.00
_cell.angle_gamma   90.00
#
_symmetry.space_group_name_H-M   'P 1'
#
loop_
_entity.id
_entity.type
_entity.pdbx_description
1 polymer ?
#
loop_
_entity_poly.entity_id
_entity_poly.type
_entity_poly.pdbx_seq_one_letter_code
_entity_poly.pdbx_strand_id
1 'polypeptide(L)'
;MNRKRLTLLLIFIFLCAFALYLLFGSSEDKESSKFQGGLSQETLLRKENSVFEGGTGFLDFSASAEEESANSSQTPESPSSSKPKSYWESLSEEDKAKLYEKMYEKYKPLLEKFPNNSLIPKKLSEEEQAKKKEAEDRYYRIQRDILERKDVPKEEMGFYLDTKLKRSDDMTEILKYGLETYKKASESQTLSPEFERLIRERLESIEKSREEVLTARKALNP
;
A
#
# COMPACT_ATOMS: atom_id res chain seq x y z
N MET A 1 15.69 4.56 -71.76
CA MET A 1 15.67 5.30 -70.48
C MET A 1 17.08 5.35 -69.92
N ASN A 2 17.65 6.52 -69.67
CA ASN A 2 19.07 6.67 -69.32
C ASN A 2 19.35 6.01 -67.96
N ARG A 3 20.24 5.01 -67.92
CA ARG A 3 20.60 4.25 -66.70
C ARG A 3 20.95 5.16 -65.52
N LYS A 4 21.57 6.32 -65.80
CA LYS A 4 21.89 7.38 -64.82
C LYS A 4 20.66 8.07 -64.20
N ARG A 5 19.57 8.22 -64.95
CA ARG A 5 18.29 8.78 -64.45
C ARG A 5 17.53 7.75 -63.60
N LEU A 6 17.63 6.46 -63.95
CA LEU A 6 17.01 5.38 -63.17
C LEU A 6 17.68 5.22 -61.81
N THR A 7 19.03 5.27 -61.75
CA THR A 7 19.75 5.18 -60.47
C THR A 7 19.49 6.37 -59.56
N LEU A 8 19.39 7.60 -60.10
CA LEU A 8 19.03 8.78 -59.31
C LEU A 8 17.62 8.68 -58.72
N LEU A 9 16.66 8.13 -59.48
CA LEU A 9 15.28 7.93 -59.01
C LEU A 9 15.21 6.92 -57.86
N LEU A 10 15.96 5.81 -57.96
CA LEU A 10 16.01 4.79 -56.90
C LEU A 10 16.63 5.33 -55.61
N ILE A 11 17.69 6.12 -55.71
CA ILE A 11 18.32 6.75 -54.54
C ILE A 11 17.35 7.73 -53.87
N PHE A 12 16.60 8.51 -54.67
CA PHE A 12 15.61 9.45 -54.15
C PHE A 12 14.46 8.74 -53.42
N ILE A 13 13.94 7.64 -53.97
CA ILE A 13 12.89 6.83 -53.33
C ILE A 13 13.39 6.23 -52.02
N PHE A 14 14.63 5.72 -52.00
CA PHE A 14 15.22 5.16 -50.79
C PHE A 14 15.41 6.22 -49.69
N LEU A 15 15.85 7.42 -50.05
CA LEU A 15 15.96 8.56 -49.12
C LEU A 15 14.59 8.98 -48.56
N CYS A 16 13.54 9.03 -49.39
CA CYS A 16 12.19 9.33 -48.93
C CYS A 16 11.64 8.24 -48.01
N ALA A 17 11.87 6.96 -48.33
CA ALA A 17 11.46 5.85 -47.47
C ALA A 17 12.21 5.85 -46.12
N PHE A 18 13.51 6.17 -46.13
CA PHE A 18 14.31 6.30 -44.92
C PHE A 18 13.88 7.52 -44.07
N ALA A 19 13.57 8.65 -44.70
CA ALA A 19 13.01 9.81 -44.01
C ALA A 19 11.65 9.50 -43.39
N LEU A 20 10.77 8.78 -44.10
CA LEU A 20 9.48 8.32 -43.56
C LEU A 20 9.68 7.33 -42.41
N TYR A 21 10.67 6.44 -42.50
CA TYR A 21 11.03 5.55 -41.40
C TYR A 21 11.58 6.31 -40.18
N LEU A 22 12.32 7.40 -40.37
CA LEU A 22 12.74 8.25 -39.25
C LEU A 22 11.57 9.08 -38.66
N LEU A 23 10.61 9.49 -39.49
CA LEU A 23 9.45 10.28 -39.07
C LEU A 23 8.34 9.44 -38.41
N PHE A 24 8.18 8.18 -38.82
CA PHE A 24 7.10 7.29 -38.36
C PHE A 24 7.56 5.98 -37.69
N GLY A 25 8.86 5.67 -37.74
CA GLY A 25 9.45 4.43 -37.20
C GLY A 25 10.06 4.60 -35.81
N SER A 26 9.78 5.69 -35.12
CA SER A 26 10.05 5.82 -33.69
C SER A 26 8.90 5.18 -32.92
N SER A 27 9.15 3.96 -32.44
CA SER A 27 8.59 3.32 -31.25
C SER A 27 7.08 3.46 -31.01
N GLU A 28 6.37 2.32 -31.00
CA GLU A 28 5.28 2.09 -30.04
C GLU A 28 5.86 2.21 -28.61
N ASP A 29 6.07 3.44 -28.14
CA ASP A 29 6.17 3.70 -26.73
C ASP A 29 4.76 3.51 -26.18
N LYS A 30 4.54 2.34 -25.57
CA LYS A 30 3.45 2.16 -24.61
C LYS A 30 3.49 3.36 -23.68
N GLU A 31 2.51 4.25 -23.80
CA GLU A 31 2.37 5.42 -22.95
C GLU A 31 2.41 4.96 -21.47
N SER A 32 3.59 4.99 -20.86
CA SER A 32 3.67 5.16 -19.43
C SER A 32 3.16 6.58 -19.21
N SER A 33 1.91 6.69 -18.79
CA SER A 33 1.31 7.95 -18.35
C SER A 33 2.16 8.47 -17.18
N LYS A 34 3.20 9.25 -17.50
CA LYS A 34 4.01 9.95 -16.51
C LYS A 34 3.15 11.07 -15.98
N PHE A 35 2.56 10.84 -14.80
CA PHE A 35 1.82 11.87 -14.09
C PHE A 35 2.77 13.01 -13.70
N GLN A 36 2.27 14.24 -13.79
CA GLN A 36 3.09 15.43 -13.63
C GLN A 36 3.65 15.52 -12.20
N GLY A 37 4.99 15.46 -12.08
CA GLY A 37 5.70 15.35 -10.79
C GLY A 37 6.52 14.06 -10.62
N GLY A 38 6.60 13.19 -11.64
CA GLY A 38 7.41 11.97 -11.58
C GLY A 38 6.75 10.82 -10.80
N LEU A 39 5.47 10.97 -10.45
CA LEU A 39 4.66 9.93 -9.81
C LEU A 39 4.31 8.85 -10.83
N SER A 40 4.53 7.59 -10.46
CA SER A 40 4.12 6.44 -11.26
C SER A 40 2.62 6.19 -11.14
N GLN A 41 2.01 5.58 -12.16
CA GLN A 41 0.62 5.09 -12.10
C GLN A 41 0.40 4.16 -10.90
N GLU A 42 1.42 3.36 -10.58
CA GLU A 42 1.43 2.50 -9.39
C GLU A 42 1.24 3.30 -8.10
N THR A 43 1.82 4.50 -7.99
CA THR A 43 1.65 5.35 -6.79
C THR A 43 0.23 5.90 -6.65
N LEU A 44 -0.48 6.13 -7.76
CA LEU A 44 -1.88 6.55 -7.75
C LEU A 44 -2.85 5.40 -7.44
N LEU A 45 -2.51 4.19 -7.89
CA LEU A 45 -3.31 2.98 -7.66
C LEU A 45 -2.99 2.30 -6.32
N ARG A 46 -1.87 2.67 -5.70
CA ARG A 46 -1.46 2.15 -4.41
C ARG A 46 -2.42 2.65 -3.34
N LYS A 47 -3.43 1.83 -3.06
CA LYS A 47 -4.15 1.82 -1.79
C LYS A 47 -3.06 1.71 -0.71
N GLU A 48 -3.03 2.63 0.25
CA GLU A 48 -2.12 2.50 1.39
C GLU A 48 -2.57 1.28 2.19
N ASN A 49 -2.09 0.10 1.79
CA ASN A 49 -2.28 -1.12 2.55
C ASN A 49 -1.64 -0.83 3.90
N SER A 50 -2.50 -0.68 4.90
CA SER A 50 -2.05 -0.52 6.27
C SER A 50 -1.08 -1.66 6.53
N VAL A 51 0.04 -1.39 7.18
CA VAL A 51 0.89 -2.46 7.77
C VAL A 51 0.07 -3.34 8.74
N PHE A 52 -1.14 -2.86 9.09
CA PHE A 52 -2.18 -3.51 9.88
C PHE A 52 -3.22 -4.32 9.08
N GLU A 53 -3.34 -4.13 7.76
CA GLU A 53 -4.39 -4.74 6.91
C GLU A 53 -3.86 -5.85 5.98
N GLY A 54 -2.54 -5.90 5.77
CA GLY A 54 -1.90 -7.00 5.03
C GLY A 54 -1.92 -8.28 5.86
N GLY A 55 -2.38 -9.40 5.27
CA GLY A 55 -2.62 -10.72 5.87
C GLY A 55 -1.43 -11.47 6.50
N THR A 56 -0.47 -10.77 7.08
CA THR A 56 0.62 -11.30 7.92
C THR A 56 0.68 -10.42 9.16
N GLY A 57 0.30 -10.99 10.31
CA GLY A 57 -0.08 -10.26 11.51
C GLY A 57 0.85 -9.12 11.90
N PHE A 58 0.27 -7.95 12.11
CA PHE A 58 0.89 -6.75 12.67
C PHE A 58 1.59 -6.97 14.04
N LEU A 59 1.34 -8.11 14.68
CA LEU A 59 1.98 -8.56 15.93
C LEU A 59 2.58 -9.98 15.80
N ASP A 60 2.89 -10.41 14.59
CA ASP A 60 3.56 -11.69 14.36
C ASP A 60 5.05 -11.47 14.08
N PHE A 61 5.83 -11.36 15.16
CA PHE A 61 7.30 -11.32 15.12
C PHE A 61 7.91 -12.73 15.17
N SER A 62 7.14 -13.79 14.88
CA SER A 62 7.67 -15.18 14.88
C SER A 62 8.64 -15.46 13.74
N ALA A 63 8.73 -14.59 12.72
CA ALA A 63 9.67 -14.71 11.61
C ALA A 63 11.14 -14.37 11.97
N SER A 64 11.46 -14.09 13.24
CA SER A 64 12.85 -13.92 13.69
C SER A 64 13.52 -15.23 14.14
N ALA A 65 12.88 -16.38 13.97
CA ALA A 65 13.52 -17.67 14.20
C ALA A 65 13.84 -18.33 12.86
N GLU A 66 15.14 -18.30 12.52
CA GLU A 66 15.86 -19.25 11.66
C GLU A 66 15.60 -19.19 10.14
N GLU A 67 16.37 -18.31 9.48
CA GLU A 67 17.04 -18.72 8.25
C GLU A 67 18.10 -19.77 8.62
N GLU A 68 17.78 -21.06 8.48
CA GLU A 68 18.80 -22.10 8.34
C GLU A 68 18.58 -22.91 7.06
N SER A 69 19.66 -22.96 6.30
CA SER A 69 19.88 -23.68 5.07
C SER A 69 19.52 -25.18 5.16
N ALA A 70 18.81 -25.68 4.15
CA ALA A 70 18.93 -27.08 3.75
C ALA A 70 18.95 -27.18 2.22
N ASN A 71 20.15 -27.43 1.73
CA ASN A 71 20.51 -27.79 0.37
C ASN A 71 19.84 -29.13 -0.02
N SER A 72 19.07 -29.17 -1.12
CA SER A 72 18.89 -30.42 -1.87
C SER A 72 18.62 -30.11 -3.34
N SER A 73 19.69 -30.23 -4.12
CA SER A 73 19.71 -30.25 -5.58
C SER A 73 18.98 -31.46 -6.15
N GLN A 74 18.04 -31.23 -7.08
CA GLN A 74 17.82 -31.99 -8.33
C GLN A 74 16.65 -31.39 -9.15
N THR A 75 16.93 -30.97 -10.39
CA THR A 75 15.99 -30.70 -11.50
C THR A 75 16.28 -31.72 -12.63
N PRO A 76 15.48 -31.91 -13.71
CA PRO A 76 14.34 -31.14 -14.25
C PRO A 76 13.08 -32.02 -14.53
N GLU A 77 11.85 -31.54 -14.75
CA GLU A 77 11.31 -30.87 -15.95
C GLU A 77 9.89 -30.29 -15.64
N SER A 78 9.59 -29.13 -16.23
CA SER A 78 8.29 -28.40 -16.21
C SER A 78 7.23 -29.08 -17.12
N PRO A 79 5.90 -28.80 -17.04
CA PRO A 79 5.31 -27.47 -16.77
C PRO A 79 3.98 -27.46 -15.98
N SER A 80 3.87 -26.64 -14.94
CA SER A 80 2.59 -25.96 -14.67
C SER A 80 2.82 -24.67 -13.91
N SER A 81 2.46 -23.56 -14.55
CA SER A 81 2.43 -22.22 -13.99
C SER A 81 1.24 -22.01 -13.04
N SER A 82 1.03 -22.92 -12.09
CA SER A 82 0.11 -22.62 -10.99
C SER A 82 0.89 -21.83 -9.93
N LYS A 83 0.60 -20.52 -9.83
CA LYS A 83 1.00 -19.76 -8.64
C LYS A 83 0.56 -20.57 -7.41
N PRO A 84 1.41 -20.76 -6.39
CA PRO A 84 0.97 -21.43 -5.17
C PRO A 84 -0.25 -20.66 -4.65
N LYS A 85 -1.42 -21.32 -4.61
CA LYS A 85 -2.62 -20.74 -4.02
C LYS A 85 -2.25 -20.30 -2.61
N SER A 86 -2.58 -19.07 -2.25
CA SER A 86 -2.36 -18.59 -0.89
C SER A 86 -3.05 -19.55 0.09
N TYR A 87 -2.47 -19.79 1.28
CA TYR A 87 -3.10 -20.63 2.31
C TYR A 87 -4.57 -20.24 2.50
N TRP A 88 -4.85 -18.94 2.49
CA TRP A 88 -6.19 -18.37 2.54
C TRP A 88 -7.13 -18.83 1.41
N GLU A 89 -6.63 -18.93 0.17
CA GLU A 89 -7.41 -19.34 -1.01
C GLU A 89 -7.70 -20.85 -1.01
N SER A 90 -6.89 -21.64 -0.30
CA SER A 90 -7.07 -23.07 -0.16
C SER A 90 -8.09 -23.49 0.91
N LEU A 91 -8.49 -22.55 1.79
CA LEU A 91 -9.43 -22.81 2.87
C LEU A 91 -10.88 -22.86 2.38
N SER A 92 -11.66 -23.79 2.95
CA SER A 92 -13.11 -23.84 2.81
C SER A 92 -13.77 -22.60 3.42
N GLU A 93 -15.01 -22.28 3.04
CA GLU A 93 -15.74 -21.14 3.63
C GLU A 93 -15.93 -21.31 5.14
N GLU A 94 -16.12 -22.54 5.61
CA GLU A 94 -16.24 -22.87 7.03
C GLU A 94 -14.92 -22.65 7.78
N ASP A 95 -13.79 -23.08 7.21
CA ASP A 95 -12.47 -22.88 7.82
C ASP A 95 -12.06 -21.40 7.82
N LYS A 96 -12.42 -20.65 6.77
CA LYS A 96 -12.27 -19.18 6.74
C LYS A 96 -13.07 -18.52 7.85
N ALA A 97 -14.32 -18.91 8.06
CA ALA A 97 -15.16 -18.37 9.12
C ALA A 97 -14.58 -18.66 10.52
N LYS A 98 -14.10 -19.88 10.76
CA LYS A 98 -13.42 -20.26 12.01
C LYS A 98 -12.13 -19.47 12.21
N LEU A 99 -11.36 -19.24 11.15
CA LEU A 99 -10.12 -18.47 11.22
C LEU A 99 -10.41 -16.98 11.49
N TYR A 100 -11.41 -16.40 10.86
CA TYR A 100 -11.88 -15.05 11.17
C TYR A 100 -12.33 -14.92 12.62
N GLU A 101 -13.07 -15.89 13.14
CA GLU A 101 -13.51 -15.89 14.53
C GLU A 101 -12.33 -15.89 15.50
N LYS A 102 -11.37 -16.80 15.33
CA LYS A 102 -10.14 -16.84 16.14
C LYS A 102 -9.35 -15.53 16.09
N MET A 103 -9.28 -14.91 14.91
CA MET A 103 -8.64 -13.61 14.75
C MET A 103 -9.33 -12.53 15.59
N TYR A 104 -10.66 -12.43 15.52
CA TYR A 104 -11.39 -11.45 16.33
C TYR A 104 -11.28 -11.70 17.83
N GLU A 105 -11.26 -12.96 18.26
CA GLU A 105 -11.06 -13.30 19.67
C GLU A 105 -9.70 -12.83 20.19
N LYS A 106 -8.65 -12.92 19.37
CA LYS A 106 -7.32 -12.40 19.71
C LYS A 106 -7.33 -10.88 19.94
N TYR A 107 -8.17 -10.14 19.20
CA TYR A 107 -8.26 -8.68 19.31
C TYR A 107 -9.25 -8.17 20.36
N LYS A 108 -10.12 -9.03 20.93
CA LYS A 108 -11.10 -8.62 21.97
C LYS A 108 -10.48 -7.79 23.10
N PRO A 109 -9.35 -8.18 23.72
CA PRO A 109 -8.76 -7.39 24.82
C PRO A 109 -8.29 -5.99 24.38
N LEU A 110 -7.89 -5.85 23.11
CA LEU A 110 -7.49 -4.57 22.54
C LEU A 110 -8.72 -3.71 22.21
N LEU A 111 -9.81 -4.31 21.73
CA LEU A 111 -11.08 -3.61 21.49
C LEU A 111 -11.72 -3.10 22.78
N GLU A 112 -11.59 -3.84 23.89
CA GLU A 112 -12.06 -3.38 25.21
C GLU A 112 -11.28 -2.17 25.71
N LYS A 113 -9.97 -2.12 25.43
CA LYS A 113 -9.12 -0.96 25.79
C LYS A 113 -9.31 0.22 24.85
N PHE A 114 -9.49 -0.05 23.56
CA PHE A 114 -9.48 0.94 22.48
C PHE A 114 -10.72 0.79 21.57
N PRO A 115 -11.93 1.01 22.11
CA PRO A 115 -13.17 0.75 21.38
C PRO A 115 -13.37 1.64 20.15
N ASN A 116 -12.74 2.82 20.14
CA ASN A 116 -12.86 3.82 19.07
C ASN A 116 -11.76 3.73 18.01
N ASN A 117 -10.80 2.82 18.18
CA ASN A 117 -9.67 2.68 17.27
C ASN A 117 -10.09 1.94 16.01
N SER A 118 -9.97 2.59 14.86
CA SER A 118 -10.41 2.05 13.58
C SER A 118 -9.47 1.00 12.99
N LEU A 119 -8.25 0.90 13.51
CA LEU A 119 -7.22 -0.02 13.02
C LEU A 119 -7.31 -1.41 13.64
N ILE A 120 -8.05 -1.56 14.74
CA ILE A 120 -8.22 -2.85 15.40
C ILE A 120 -9.35 -3.61 14.69
N PRO A 121 -9.07 -4.82 14.17
CA PRO A 121 -10.10 -5.62 13.51
C PRO A 121 -11.25 -5.94 14.49
N LYS A 122 -12.47 -5.58 14.10
CA LYS A 122 -13.71 -5.89 14.84
C LYS A 122 -14.77 -6.49 13.92
N LYS A 123 -15.63 -7.35 14.48
CA LYS A 123 -16.82 -7.84 13.78
C LYS A 123 -17.75 -6.65 13.55
N LEU A 124 -17.93 -6.28 12.29
CA LEU A 124 -18.86 -5.24 11.84
C LEU A 124 -20.12 -5.91 11.29
N SER A 125 -21.25 -5.23 11.37
CA SER A 125 -22.44 -5.65 10.60
C SER A 125 -22.22 -5.42 9.11
N GLU A 126 -23.03 -6.06 8.24
CA GLU A 126 -22.93 -5.84 6.78
C GLU A 126 -23.13 -4.37 6.41
N GLU A 127 -24.03 -3.66 7.10
CA GLU A 127 -24.27 -2.23 6.89
C GLU A 127 -23.05 -1.38 7.30
N GLU A 128 -22.44 -1.70 8.43
CA GLU A 128 -21.24 -1.00 8.90
C GLU A 128 -20.03 -1.27 7.99
N GLN A 129 -19.91 -2.49 7.50
CA GLN A 129 -18.86 -2.87 6.55
C GLN A 129 -19.03 -2.13 5.22
N ALA A 130 -20.26 -2.00 4.72
CA ALA A 130 -20.56 -1.22 3.54
C ALA A 130 -20.20 0.26 3.72
N LYS A 131 -20.58 0.87 4.86
CA LYS A 131 -20.22 2.25 5.19
C LYS A 131 -18.71 2.45 5.33
N LYS A 132 -18.01 1.51 5.97
CA LYS A 132 -16.53 1.55 6.09
C LYS A 132 -15.90 1.50 4.70
N LYS A 133 -16.35 0.60 3.83
CA LYS A 133 -15.86 0.47 2.46
C LYS A 133 -16.13 1.74 1.65
N GLU A 134 -17.32 2.32 1.74
CA GLU A 134 -17.64 3.58 1.07
C GLU A 134 -16.74 4.74 1.54
N ALA A 135 -16.51 4.84 2.86
CA ALA A 135 -15.62 5.83 3.43
C ALA A 135 -14.16 5.64 2.96
N GLU A 136 -13.69 4.40 2.89
CA GLU A 136 -12.37 4.07 2.31
C GLU A 136 -12.29 4.46 0.84
N ASP A 137 -13.25 4.03 0.02
CA ASP A 137 -13.27 4.32 -1.41
C ASP A 137 -13.32 5.84 -1.66
N ARG A 138 -14.09 6.57 -0.84
CA ARG A 138 -14.10 8.04 -0.84
C ARG A 138 -12.74 8.62 -0.50
N TYR A 139 -12.07 8.11 0.54
CA TYR A 139 -10.74 8.57 0.94
C TYR A 139 -9.72 8.38 -0.19
N TYR A 140 -9.68 7.21 -0.82
CA TYR A 140 -8.74 6.94 -1.91
C TYR A 140 -9.04 7.73 -3.17
N ARG A 141 -10.32 7.98 -3.47
CA ARG A 141 -10.70 8.89 -4.55
C ARG A 141 -10.11 10.27 -4.33
N ILE A 142 -10.34 10.85 -3.15
CA ILE A 142 -9.84 12.20 -2.81
C ILE A 142 -8.31 12.22 -2.83
N GLN A 143 -7.65 11.20 -2.27
CA GLN A 143 -6.20 11.08 -2.30
C GLN A 143 -5.67 11.11 -3.73
N ARG A 144 -6.27 10.34 -4.64
CA ARG A 144 -5.90 10.33 -6.06
C ARG A 144 -6.10 11.71 -6.68
N ASP A 145 -7.23 12.36 -6.43
CA ASP A 145 -7.53 13.68 -7.00
C ASP A 145 -6.51 14.73 -6.51
N ILE A 146 -6.09 14.66 -5.23
CA ILE A 146 -5.00 15.50 -4.68
C ILE A 146 -3.67 15.22 -5.40
N LEU A 147 -3.31 13.94 -5.58
CA LEU A 147 -2.06 13.55 -6.24
C LEU A 147 -2.04 13.97 -7.72
N GLU A 148 -3.21 13.95 -8.37
CA GLU A 148 -3.42 14.44 -9.74
C GLU A 148 -3.55 15.97 -9.82
N ARG A 149 -3.42 16.70 -8.69
CA ARG A 149 -3.58 18.16 -8.58
C ARG A 149 -4.91 18.68 -9.11
N LYS A 150 -5.98 17.88 -8.97
CA LYS A 150 -7.34 18.30 -9.28
C LYS A 150 -7.89 19.18 -8.17
N ASP A 151 -8.86 20.02 -8.52
CA ASP A 151 -9.60 20.81 -7.53
C ASP A 151 -10.47 19.87 -6.67
N VAL A 152 -10.16 19.83 -5.37
CA VAL A 152 -10.90 19.06 -4.38
C VAL A 152 -11.80 20.00 -3.59
N PRO A 153 -13.12 19.75 -3.52
CA PRO A 153 -14.04 20.56 -2.71
C PRO A 153 -13.59 20.65 -1.25
N LYS A 154 -13.87 21.78 -0.60
CA LYS A 154 -13.45 22.04 0.78
C LYS A 154 -13.94 20.96 1.75
N GLU A 155 -15.16 20.48 1.56
CA GLU A 155 -15.78 19.43 2.37
C GLU A 155 -15.06 18.07 2.20
N GLU A 156 -14.62 17.77 0.98
CA GLU A 156 -13.88 16.56 0.67
C GLU A 156 -12.45 16.62 1.20
N MET A 157 -11.78 17.76 1.05
CA MET A 157 -10.48 18.00 1.67
C MET A 157 -10.56 17.89 3.20
N GLY A 158 -11.63 18.44 3.80
CA GLY A 158 -11.90 18.32 5.24
C GLY A 158 -12.01 16.86 5.67
N PHE A 159 -12.83 16.07 4.99
CA PHE A 159 -12.96 14.63 5.24
C PHE A 159 -11.63 13.89 5.14
N TYR A 160 -10.83 14.16 4.10
CA TYR A 160 -9.54 13.52 3.90
C TYR A 160 -8.56 13.84 5.04
N LEU A 161 -8.45 15.11 5.42
CA LEU A 161 -7.58 15.55 6.52
C LEU A 161 -8.05 14.99 7.88
N ASP A 162 -9.36 15.02 8.15
CA ASP A 162 -9.93 14.47 9.39
C ASP A 162 -9.71 12.96 9.49
N THR A 163 -9.83 12.24 8.36
CA THR A 163 -9.52 10.80 8.29
C THR A 163 -8.04 10.54 8.54
N LYS A 164 -7.13 11.36 7.99
CA LYS A 164 -5.70 11.25 8.27
C LYS A 164 -5.38 11.49 9.74
N LEU A 165 -5.96 12.51 10.36
CA LEU A 165 -5.78 12.78 11.78
C LEU A 165 -6.24 11.61 12.64
N LYS A 166 -7.45 11.09 12.37
CA LYS A 166 -7.96 9.91 13.07
C LYS A 166 -7.02 8.72 12.92
N ARG A 167 -6.51 8.45 11.71
CA ARG A 167 -5.56 7.36 11.49
C ARG A 167 -4.27 7.55 12.29
N SER A 168 -3.72 8.76 12.33
CA SER A 168 -2.53 9.08 13.13
C SER A 168 -2.78 8.90 14.64
N ASP A 169 -3.94 9.33 15.14
CA ASP A 169 -4.33 9.16 16.55
C ASP A 169 -4.46 7.67 16.89
N ASP A 170 -5.18 6.91 16.05
CA ASP A 170 -5.39 5.47 16.21
C ASP A 170 -4.05 4.69 16.17
N MET A 171 -3.13 5.05 15.27
CA MET A 171 -1.78 4.45 15.22
C MET A 171 -0.96 4.75 16.47
N THR A 172 -1.00 6.00 16.94
CA THR A 172 -0.26 6.46 18.11
C THR A 172 -0.72 5.72 19.37
N GLU A 173 -2.02 5.52 19.52
CA GLU A 173 -2.62 4.80 20.65
C GLU A 173 -2.10 3.36 20.74
N ILE A 174 -2.12 2.62 19.61
CA ILE A 174 -1.65 1.23 19.56
C ILE A 174 -0.15 1.14 19.84
N LEU A 175 0.65 2.03 19.23
CA LEU A 175 2.11 2.02 19.40
C LEU A 175 2.53 2.37 20.83
N LYS A 176 1.86 3.35 21.47
CA LYS A 176 2.09 3.68 22.88
C LYS A 176 1.75 2.50 23.79
N TYR A 177 0.61 1.86 23.57
CA TYR A 177 0.22 0.67 24.32
C TYR A 177 1.21 -0.51 24.13
N GLY A 178 1.65 -0.74 22.89
CA GLY A 178 2.66 -1.75 22.58
C GLY A 178 3.99 -1.47 23.31
N LEU A 179 4.43 -0.21 23.32
CA LEU A 179 5.65 0.20 24.03
C LEU A 179 5.54 0.04 25.54
N GLU A 180 4.40 0.41 26.14
CA GLU A 180 4.16 0.22 27.57
C GLU A 180 4.12 -1.25 27.96
N THR A 181 3.46 -2.08 27.14
CA THR A 181 3.38 -3.52 27.35
C THR A 181 4.76 -4.17 27.23
N TYR A 182 5.54 -3.76 26.24
CA TYR A 182 6.93 -4.17 26.06
C TYR A 182 7.79 -3.79 27.27
N LYS A 183 7.70 -2.55 27.77
CA LYS A 183 8.47 -2.13 28.95
C LYS A 183 8.10 -2.93 30.20
N LYS A 184 6.81 -3.20 30.43
CA LYS A 184 6.36 -4.05 31.55
C LYS A 184 6.89 -5.48 31.42
N ALA A 185 6.98 -6.02 30.21
CA ALA A 185 7.58 -7.34 29.98
C ALA A 185 9.10 -7.33 30.20
N SER A 186 9.78 -6.21 29.90
CA SER A 186 11.24 -6.07 30.06
C SER A 186 11.72 -6.16 31.51
N GLU A 187 10.84 -5.89 32.47
CA GLU A 187 11.12 -6.11 33.90
C GLU A 187 11.34 -7.60 34.22
N SER A 188 10.85 -8.50 33.36
CA SER A 188 10.92 -9.96 33.51
C SER A 188 11.82 -10.67 32.49
N GLN A 189 12.25 -10.00 31.41
CA GLN A 189 13.04 -10.61 30.34
C GLN A 189 13.92 -9.58 29.62
N THR A 190 15.10 -10.01 29.13
CA THR A 190 15.96 -9.18 28.28
C THR A 190 15.28 -8.95 26.94
N LEU A 191 14.88 -7.72 26.64
CA LEU A 191 14.22 -7.37 25.38
C LEU A 191 15.18 -6.64 24.42
N SER A 192 14.88 -6.73 23.12
CA SER A 192 15.70 -6.15 22.05
C SER A 192 15.61 -4.61 22.01
N PRO A 193 16.69 -3.85 22.30
CA PRO A 193 16.67 -2.39 22.31
C PRO A 193 16.32 -1.78 20.94
N GLU A 194 16.54 -2.53 19.86
CA GLU A 194 16.17 -2.15 18.50
C GLU A 194 14.65 -1.98 18.33
N PHE A 195 13.85 -2.80 19.01
CA PHE A 195 12.39 -2.71 18.94
C PHE A 195 11.88 -1.42 19.59
N GLU A 196 12.41 -1.07 20.76
CA GLU A 196 12.06 0.18 21.44
C GLU A 196 12.45 1.39 20.59
N ARG A 197 13.66 1.38 20.02
CA ARG A 197 14.11 2.46 19.12
C ARG A 197 13.18 2.60 17.92
N LEU A 198 12.86 1.50 17.25
CA LEU A 198 11.97 1.48 16.08
C LEU A 198 10.60 2.07 16.42
N ILE A 199 9.98 1.68 17.53
CA ILE A 199 8.67 2.22 17.92
C ILE A 199 8.75 3.73 18.20
N ARG A 200 9.82 4.19 18.87
CA ARG A 200 10.00 5.62 19.17
C ARG A 200 10.17 6.46 17.91
N GLU A 201 11.01 6.02 16.97
CA GLU A 201 11.18 6.66 15.67
C GLU A 201 9.85 6.75 14.91
N ARG A 202 9.04 5.68 14.96
CA ARG A 202 7.71 5.67 14.34
C ARG A 202 6.75 6.65 15.03
N LEU A 203 6.74 6.71 16.35
CA LEU A 203 5.93 7.67 17.10
C LEU A 203 6.27 9.11 16.74
N GLU A 204 7.57 9.46 16.70
CA GLU A 204 8.04 10.79 16.32
C GLU A 204 7.62 11.14 14.88
N SER A 205 7.79 10.19 13.95
CA SER A 205 7.37 10.39 12.56
C SER A 205 5.86 10.61 12.41
N ILE A 206 5.04 9.90 13.19
CA ILE A 206 3.58 10.06 13.18
C ILE A 206 3.19 11.42 13.76
N GLU A 207 3.83 11.82 14.86
CA GLU A 207 3.56 13.10 15.53
C GLU A 207 3.86 14.28 14.59
N LYS A 208 5.03 14.27 13.93
CA LYS A 208 5.38 15.29 12.94
C LYS A 208 4.38 15.35 11.78
N SER A 209 4.04 14.20 11.19
CA SER A 209 3.05 14.14 10.10
C SER A 209 1.68 14.64 10.55
N ARG A 210 1.27 14.33 11.79
CA ARG A 210 0.01 14.78 12.37
C ARG A 210 -0.03 16.31 12.53
N GLU A 211 1.06 16.93 12.98
CA GLU A 211 1.15 18.39 13.10
C GLU A 211 1.01 19.09 11.74
N GLU A 212 1.62 18.53 10.69
CA GLU A 212 1.48 19.03 9.32
C GLU A 212 0.00 18.95 8.86
N VAL A 213 -0.66 17.81 9.11
CA VAL A 213 -2.09 17.64 8.77
C VAL A 213 -2.98 18.57 9.59
N LEU A 214 -2.69 18.77 10.88
CA LEU A 214 -3.42 19.72 11.73
C LEU A 214 -3.29 21.16 11.21
N THR A 215 -2.09 21.54 10.77
CA THR A 215 -1.84 22.87 10.20
C THR A 215 -2.64 23.06 8.91
N ALA A 216 -2.62 22.08 8.01
CA ALA A 216 -3.43 22.08 6.80
C ALA A 216 -4.94 22.15 7.10
N ARG A 217 -5.38 21.42 8.14
CA ARG A 217 -6.79 21.38 8.56
C ARG A 217 -7.28 22.73 9.09
N LYS A 218 -6.44 23.43 9.87
CA LYS A 218 -6.73 24.79 10.35
C LYS A 218 -6.77 25.78 9.20
N ALA A 219 -5.82 25.70 8.27
CA ALA A 219 -5.79 26.56 7.08
C ALA A 219 -7.04 26.41 6.18
N LEU A 220 -7.68 25.23 6.20
CA LEU A 220 -8.92 24.99 5.48
C LEU A 220 -10.12 25.75 6.06
N ASN A 221 -10.12 26.03 7.36
CA ASN A 221 -11.15 26.77 8.10
C ASN A 221 -10.52 27.98 8.82
N PRO A 222 -10.11 29.02 8.05
CA PRO A 222 -9.47 30.21 8.61
C PRO A 222 -10.43 31.06 9.45
#